data_AF-A0A934YPL5-F1
#
_entry.id   AF-A0A934YPL5-F1
#
_cell.length_a   1.000
_cell.length_b   1.000
_cell.length_c   1.000
_cell.angle_alpha   90.00
_cell.angle_beta   90.00
_cell.angle_gamma   90.00
#
_symmetry.space_group_name_H-M   'P 1'
#
loop_
_entity.id
_entity.type
_entity.pdbx_description
1 polymer ?
#
loop_
_entity_poly.entity_id
_entity_poly.type
_entity_poly.pdbx_seq_one_letter_code
_entity_poly.pdbx_strand_id
1 'polypeptide(L)'
;MTARLPPGAVVSPAGILASCLASTDVLTYDGHGLETDDEVTVRAASAGTLSAPLAAGTTYYAIRLSNAAFKLAATAGGAALNITSDGVEMIVTREPKFDDTIEFVSRWAETFFPAHVVPFVAPIHPLVRGVVADVSAKRILNANAQDSAAVNAAELAGKAILERFAAGMPLRGGTTQTPANLAITATSVSSGADPRGWGSGLP
;
A
#
# COMPACT_ATOMS: atom_id res chain seq x y z
N MET A 1 16.66 -8.19 -3.12
CA MET A 1 16.14 -7.68 -4.40
C MET A 1 15.11 -6.62 -4.05
N THR A 2 15.41 -5.34 -4.27
CA THR A 2 14.45 -4.25 -4.11
C THR A 2 13.37 -4.42 -5.16
N ALA A 3 12.19 -4.91 -4.76
CA ALA A 3 11.02 -4.90 -5.61
C ALA A 3 10.72 -3.43 -5.92
N ARG A 4 11.19 -2.94 -7.06
CA ARG A 4 10.83 -1.62 -7.55
C ARG A 4 9.39 -1.75 -8.03
N LEU A 5 8.54 -0.83 -7.59
CA LEU A 5 7.16 -0.80 -8.06
C LEU A 5 7.10 -0.84 -9.60
N PRO A 6 6.06 -1.46 -10.19
CA PRO A 6 5.80 -1.34 -11.61
C PRO A 6 5.81 0.14 -12.04
N PRO A 7 6.34 0.47 -13.24
CA PRO A 7 6.29 1.84 -13.76
C PRO A 7 4.84 2.36 -13.70
N GLY A 8 4.60 3.48 -12.99
CA GLY A 8 3.28 4.10 -12.85
C GLY A 8 2.62 4.03 -11.46
N ALA A 9 3.12 3.18 -10.55
CA ALA A 9 2.48 2.97 -9.25
C ALA A 9 2.80 4.03 -8.16
N VAL A 10 3.77 4.93 -8.41
CA VAL A 10 4.01 6.12 -7.57
C VAL A 10 3.99 7.35 -8.47
N VAL A 11 2.87 7.55 -9.17
CA VAL A 11 2.62 8.77 -9.92
C VAL A 11 1.61 9.60 -9.16
N SER A 12 1.87 10.91 -9.11
CA SER A 12 1.03 11.84 -8.38
C SER A 12 -0.42 11.72 -8.79
N PRO A 13 -1.34 11.53 -7.82
CA PRO A 13 -2.75 11.38 -8.12
C PRO A 13 -3.35 12.70 -8.59
N ALA A 14 -2.68 13.84 -8.39
CA ALA A 14 -3.08 15.12 -8.95
C ALA A 14 -1.89 15.82 -9.60
N GLY A 15 -2.14 16.50 -10.72
CA GLY A 15 -1.14 17.28 -11.45
C GLY A 15 -1.76 18.43 -12.22
N ILE A 16 -1.00 19.50 -12.40
CA ILE A 16 -1.35 20.59 -13.32
C ILE A 16 -1.01 20.13 -14.74
N LEU A 17 -1.95 20.30 -15.66
CA LEU A 17 -1.74 20.07 -17.08
C LEU A 17 -0.78 21.12 -17.64
N ALA A 18 0.17 20.68 -18.44
CA ALA A 18 1.03 21.57 -19.21
C ALA A 18 0.24 22.29 -20.32
N SER A 19 -0.76 21.62 -20.90
CA SER A 19 -1.66 22.22 -21.89
C SER A 19 -2.95 21.42 -22.04
N CYS A 20 -4.04 22.10 -22.41
CA CYS A 20 -5.26 21.49 -22.94
C CYS A 20 -5.71 22.28 -24.16
N LEU A 21 -5.65 21.66 -25.35
CA LEU A 21 -5.87 22.34 -26.63
C LEU A 21 -7.15 21.84 -27.33
N ALA A 22 -8.07 22.74 -27.63
CA ALA A 22 -9.30 22.48 -28.38
C ALA A 22 -9.04 22.08 -29.84
N SER A 23 -7.90 22.48 -30.41
CA SER A 23 -7.55 22.14 -31.80
C SER A 23 -7.21 20.66 -32.02
N THR A 24 -6.88 19.92 -30.95
CA THR A 24 -6.41 18.54 -31.04
C THR A 24 -7.11 17.59 -30.07
N ASP A 25 -7.89 18.11 -29.13
CA ASP A 25 -8.47 17.40 -27.98
C ASP A 25 -7.42 16.70 -27.10
N VAL A 26 -6.19 17.22 -27.10
CA VAL A 26 -5.07 16.62 -26.36
C VAL A 26 -4.79 17.40 -25.08
N LEU A 27 -4.69 16.64 -23.99
CA LEU A 27 -4.23 17.10 -22.70
C LEU A 27 -2.80 16.60 -22.51
N THR A 28 -1.91 17.49 -22.08
CA THR A 28 -0.49 17.19 -21.85
C THR A 28 -0.19 17.24 -20.37
N TYR A 29 0.34 16.15 -19.82
CA TYR A 29 0.86 16.06 -18.46
C TYR A 29 1.99 15.04 -18.45
N ASP A 30 3.23 15.50 -18.30
CA ASP A 30 4.38 14.59 -18.37
C ASP A 30 4.42 13.62 -17.19
N GLY A 31 4.65 12.34 -17.47
CA GLY A 31 4.70 11.29 -16.46
C GLY A 31 3.36 11.05 -15.75
N HIS A 32 2.22 11.26 -16.44
CA HIS A 32 0.88 11.14 -15.85
C HIS A 32 0.53 9.74 -15.33
N GLY A 33 1.21 8.68 -15.81
CA GLY A 33 0.98 7.30 -15.34
C GLY A 33 -0.45 6.77 -15.53
N LEU A 34 -1.30 7.51 -16.24
CA LEU A 34 -2.63 7.09 -16.69
C LEU A 34 -2.54 6.02 -17.78
N GLU A 35 -3.39 5.03 -17.66
CA GLU A 35 -3.71 4.07 -18.72
C GLU A 35 -5.08 4.38 -19.33
N THR A 36 -5.38 3.78 -20.49
CA THR A 36 -6.72 3.90 -21.08
C THR A 36 -7.76 3.31 -20.13
N ASP A 37 -8.90 4.00 -20.00
CA ASP A 37 -10.00 3.73 -19.08
C ASP A 37 -9.72 4.00 -17.59
N ASP A 38 -8.58 4.60 -17.23
CA ASP A 38 -8.39 5.12 -15.87
C ASP A 38 -9.37 6.29 -15.61
N GLU A 39 -10.03 6.28 -14.45
CA GLU A 39 -10.94 7.33 -14.01
C GLU A 39 -10.17 8.57 -13.55
N VAL A 40 -10.59 9.73 -14.06
CA VAL A 40 -10.02 11.03 -13.74
C VAL A 40 -11.11 12.07 -13.54
N THR A 41 -10.84 13.02 -12.67
CA THR A 41 -11.63 14.23 -12.47
C THR A 41 -10.80 15.43 -12.87
N VAL A 42 -11.46 16.46 -13.39
CA VAL A 42 -10.80 17.70 -13.78
C VAL A 42 -11.35 18.86 -12.98
N ARG A 43 -10.52 19.87 -12.76
CA ARG A 43 -10.91 21.17 -12.19
C ARG A 43 -9.98 22.27 -12.69
N ALA A 44 -10.42 23.52 -12.65
CA ALA A 44 -9.51 24.65 -12.81
C ALA A 44 -8.73 24.89 -11.51
N ALA A 45 -7.48 25.33 -11.63
CA ALA A 45 -6.77 25.95 -10.51
C ALA A 45 -7.40 27.31 -10.14
N SER A 46 -6.95 27.93 -9.04
CA SER A 46 -7.57 29.15 -8.51
C SER A 46 -7.61 30.34 -9.49
N ALA A 47 -6.73 30.39 -10.49
CA ALA A 47 -6.71 31.39 -11.56
C ALA A 47 -6.89 30.79 -12.96
N GLY A 48 -7.19 29.49 -13.05
CA GLY A 48 -7.30 28.75 -14.28
C GLY A 48 -8.67 28.85 -14.94
N THR A 49 -8.74 28.39 -16.19
CA THR A 49 -10.00 28.23 -16.93
C THR A 49 -10.14 26.77 -17.35
N LEU A 50 -11.31 26.17 -17.08
CA LEU A 50 -11.61 24.80 -17.48
C LEU A 50 -12.07 24.79 -18.94
N SER A 51 -11.56 23.84 -19.72
CA SER A 51 -11.97 23.65 -21.11
C SER A 51 -13.42 23.18 -21.21
N ALA A 52 -14.23 23.80 -22.07
CA ALA A 52 -15.56 23.29 -22.43
C ALA A 52 -15.42 22.07 -23.36
N PRO A 53 -16.28 21.04 -23.25
CA PRO A 53 -17.45 20.91 -22.38
C PRO A 53 -17.15 20.26 -21.02
N LEU A 54 -15.90 20.26 -20.56
CA LEU A 54 -15.56 19.63 -19.29
C LEU A 54 -16.15 20.42 -18.12
N ALA A 55 -16.60 19.70 -17.11
CA ALA A 55 -17.17 20.26 -15.90
C ALA A 55 -16.36 19.81 -14.67
N ALA A 56 -16.18 20.74 -13.73
CA ALA A 56 -15.40 20.46 -12.53
C ALA A 56 -16.06 19.36 -11.69
N GLY A 57 -15.26 18.41 -11.21
CA GLY A 57 -15.74 17.30 -10.38
C GLY A 57 -16.55 16.24 -11.13
N THR A 58 -16.64 16.32 -12.47
CA THR A 58 -17.20 15.24 -13.29
C THR A 58 -16.13 14.17 -13.54
N THR A 59 -16.51 12.90 -13.41
CA THR A 59 -15.65 11.76 -13.73
C THR A 59 -15.58 11.57 -15.25
N TYR A 60 -14.36 11.48 -15.75
CA TYR A 60 -14.02 11.18 -17.13
C TYR A 60 -13.07 9.99 -17.18
N TYR A 61 -12.90 9.42 -18.37
CA TYR A 61 -12.02 8.28 -18.60
C TYR A 61 -10.85 8.69 -19.47
N ALA A 62 -9.62 8.37 -19.06
CA ALA A 62 -8.43 8.69 -19.83
C ALA A 62 -8.32 7.79 -21.07
N ILE A 63 -7.89 8.36 -22.20
CA ILE A 63 -7.46 7.62 -23.38
C ILE A 63 -5.98 7.93 -23.57
N ARG A 64 -5.12 6.95 -23.30
CA ARG A 64 -3.67 7.14 -23.34
C ARG A 64 -3.19 7.28 -24.79
N LEU A 65 -2.45 8.35 -25.08
CA LEU A 65 -1.73 8.52 -26.36
C LEU A 65 -0.23 8.23 -26.18
N SER A 66 0.37 8.72 -25.10
CA SER A 66 1.78 8.53 -24.76
C SER A 66 1.99 8.61 -23.25
N ASN A 67 3.24 8.74 -22.79
CA ASN A 67 3.56 8.98 -21.36
C ASN A 67 3.26 10.42 -20.90
N ALA A 68 3.12 11.34 -21.85
CA ALA A 68 2.95 12.77 -21.57
C ALA A 68 1.64 13.33 -22.13
N ALA A 69 0.86 12.53 -22.86
CA ALA A 69 -0.32 13.00 -23.58
C ALA A 69 -1.45 11.97 -23.51
N PHE A 70 -2.66 12.48 -23.34
CA PHE A 70 -3.88 11.70 -23.26
C PHE A 70 -5.09 12.52 -23.72
N LYS A 71 -6.20 11.84 -24.01
CA LYS A 71 -7.52 12.44 -24.24
C LYS A 71 -8.48 12.02 -23.14
N LEU A 72 -9.66 12.62 -23.10
CA LEU A 72 -10.73 12.27 -22.16
C LEU A 72 -11.94 11.72 -22.91
N ALA A 73 -12.64 10.76 -22.31
CA ALA A 73 -13.94 10.25 -22.73
C ALA A 73 -14.99 10.45 -21.61
N ALA A 74 -16.27 10.56 -21.99
CA ALA A 74 -17.37 10.64 -21.02
C ALA A 74 -17.73 9.30 -20.39
N THR A 75 -17.37 8.18 -21.04
CA THR A 75 -17.67 6.82 -20.60
C THR A 75 -16.46 5.92 -20.78
N ALA A 76 -16.35 4.87 -19.98
CA ALA A 76 -15.33 3.83 -20.16
C ALA A 76 -15.46 3.20 -21.56
N GLY A 77 -14.33 3.03 -22.26
CA GLY A 77 -14.26 2.55 -23.65
C GLY A 77 -14.90 3.50 -24.68
N GLY A 78 -15.24 4.72 -24.28
CA GLY A 78 -15.92 5.71 -25.11
C GLY A 78 -15.00 6.38 -26.14
N ALA A 79 -15.62 7.17 -27.02
CA ALA A 79 -14.88 8.04 -27.92
C ALA A 79 -14.29 9.24 -27.17
N ALA A 80 -13.21 9.81 -27.72
CA ALA A 80 -12.64 11.04 -27.21
C ALA A 80 -13.65 12.20 -27.28
N LEU A 81 -13.70 12.99 -26.21
CA LEU A 81 -14.49 14.20 -26.13
C LEU A 81 -13.90 15.28 -27.05
N ASN A 82 -14.79 15.99 -27.73
CA ASN A 82 -14.44 17.18 -28.49
C ASN A 82 -14.35 18.38 -27.54
N ILE A 83 -13.14 18.93 -27.40
CA ILE A 83 -12.85 20.09 -26.57
C ILE A 83 -13.06 21.35 -27.41
N THR A 84 -13.90 22.27 -26.95
CA THR A 84 -14.31 23.45 -27.72
C THR A 84 -13.63 24.74 -27.28
N SER A 85 -12.93 24.72 -26.14
CA SER A 85 -12.14 25.86 -25.67
C SER A 85 -10.85 25.39 -25.01
N ASP A 86 -9.78 26.16 -25.15
CA ASP A 86 -8.51 25.86 -24.49
C ASP A 86 -8.63 26.02 -22.96
N GLY A 87 -7.85 25.21 -22.25
CA GLY A 87 -7.78 25.21 -20.80
C GLY A 87 -6.51 25.85 -20.30
N VAL A 88 -6.59 26.63 -19.22
CA VAL A 88 -5.46 27.29 -18.58
C VAL A 88 -5.37 26.80 -17.15
N GLU A 89 -4.17 26.36 -16.72
CA GLU A 89 -3.92 25.86 -15.36
C GLU A 89 -4.98 24.85 -14.87
N MET A 90 -5.31 23.90 -15.73
CA MET A 90 -6.21 22.81 -15.38
C MET A 90 -5.49 21.79 -14.51
N ILE A 91 -6.18 21.27 -13.51
CA ILE A 91 -5.72 20.18 -12.65
C ILE A 91 -6.49 18.93 -13.03
N VAL A 92 -5.75 17.86 -13.30
CA VAL A 92 -6.29 16.50 -13.40
C VAL A 92 -6.01 15.79 -12.08
N THR A 93 -7.02 15.12 -11.54
CA THR A 93 -6.93 14.33 -10.32
C THR A 93 -7.52 12.94 -10.58
N ARG A 94 -6.81 11.89 -10.19
CA ARG A 94 -7.28 10.52 -10.15
C ARG A 94 -7.32 10.02 -8.71
N GLU A 95 -8.06 8.96 -8.49
CA GLU A 95 -7.98 8.22 -7.23
C GLU A 95 -6.61 7.52 -7.13
N PRO A 96 -5.90 7.60 -5.99
CA PRO A 96 -4.74 6.75 -5.77
C PRO A 96 -5.14 5.26 -5.79
N LYS A 97 -4.33 4.42 -6.44
CA LYS A 97 -4.54 2.95 -6.46
C LYS A 97 -4.20 2.34 -5.09
N PHE A 98 -5.14 2.44 -4.15
CA PHE A 98 -4.99 1.96 -2.78
C PHE A 98 -4.67 0.46 -2.75
N ASP A 99 -5.43 -0.34 -3.51
CA ASP A 99 -5.31 -1.79 -3.52
C ASP A 99 -3.92 -2.24 -3.99
N ASP A 100 -3.42 -1.68 -5.10
CA ASP A 100 -2.08 -1.97 -5.61
C ASP A 100 -0.98 -1.64 -4.59
N THR A 101 -1.13 -0.51 -3.88
CA THR A 101 -0.16 -0.08 -2.87
C THR A 101 -0.17 -1.04 -1.67
N ILE A 102 -1.36 -1.42 -1.20
CA ILE A 102 -1.54 -2.34 -0.08
C ILE A 102 -1.03 -3.74 -0.47
N GLU A 103 -1.32 -4.22 -1.67
CA GLU A 103 -0.83 -5.52 -2.14
C GLU A 103 0.70 -5.52 -2.19
N PHE A 104 1.30 -4.48 -2.76
CA PHE A 104 2.75 -4.35 -2.82
C PHE A 104 3.37 -4.39 -1.42
N VAL A 105 2.85 -3.60 -0.47
CA VAL A 105 3.40 -3.52 0.88
C VAL A 105 3.14 -4.82 1.66
N SER A 106 2.03 -5.50 1.39
CA SER A 106 1.75 -6.83 1.93
C SER A 106 2.83 -7.82 1.46
N ARG A 107 3.12 -7.87 0.16
CA ARG A 107 4.19 -8.74 -0.38
C ARG A 107 5.57 -8.38 0.15
N TRP A 108 5.85 -7.09 0.40
CA TRP A 108 7.06 -6.67 1.08
C TRP A 108 7.12 -7.20 2.52
N ALA A 109 6.04 -7.09 3.27
CA ALA A 109 5.96 -7.60 4.64
C ALA A 109 6.14 -9.14 4.70
N GLU A 110 5.60 -9.86 3.72
CA GLU A 110 5.75 -11.32 3.58
C GLU A 110 7.21 -11.77 3.48
N THR A 111 8.09 -10.98 2.85
CA THR A 111 9.52 -11.34 2.72
C THR A 111 10.27 -11.47 4.05
N PHE A 112 9.74 -10.91 5.13
CA PHE A 112 10.33 -11.01 6.47
C PHE A 112 9.96 -12.29 7.21
N PHE A 113 9.02 -13.08 6.68
CA PHE A 113 8.53 -14.31 7.28
C PHE A 113 8.96 -15.52 6.45
N PRO A 114 10.14 -16.10 6.70
CA PRO A 114 10.68 -17.17 5.86
C PRO A 114 9.85 -18.48 5.86
N ALA A 115 8.91 -18.67 6.80
CA ALA A 115 8.14 -19.91 6.96
C ALA A 115 6.62 -19.68 7.09
N HIS A 116 6.07 -18.68 6.40
CA HIS A 116 4.62 -18.45 6.35
C HIS A 116 4.02 -18.82 4.98
N VAL A 117 2.71 -19.03 4.95
CA VAL A 117 1.94 -19.22 3.70
C VAL A 117 1.76 -17.86 3.03
N VAL A 118 2.15 -17.77 1.75
CA VAL A 118 1.96 -16.60 0.88
C VAL A 118 0.79 -16.88 -0.07
N PRO A 119 -0.23 -16.00 -0.16
CA PRO A 119 -0.39 -14.75 0.59
C PRO A 119 -0.81 -15.00 2.05
N PHE A 120 -0.66 -13.99 2.91
CA PHE A 120 -1.19 -14.06 4.28
C PHE A 120 -2.66 -14.46 4.31
N VAL A 121 -2.99 -15.53 5.05
CA VAL A 121 -4.37 -15.95 5.28
C VAL A 121 -4.84 -15.40 6.63
N ALA A 122 -6.07 -14.88 6.68
CA ALA A 122 -6.66 -14.42 7.93
C ALA A 122 -6.76 -15.57 8.96
N PRO A 123 -6.59 -15.30 10.28
CA PRO A 123 -6.42 -14.00 10.92
C PRO A 123 -4.97 -13.48 10.94
N ILE A 124 -4.77 -12.26 10.44
CA ILE A 124 -3.46 -11.59 10.39
C ILE A 124 -3.20 -10.85 11.71
N HIS A 125 -1.98 -10.97 12.25
CA HIS A 125 -1.58 -10.32 13.50
C HIS A 125 -1.69 -8.77 13.41
N PRO A 126 -2.25 -8.08 14.43
CA PRO A 126 -2.48 -6.63 14.39
C PRO A 126 -1.23 -5.79 14.12
N LEU A 127 -0.06 -6.20 14.59
CA LEU A 127 1.20 -5.47 14.32
C LEU A 127 1.58 -5.50 12.83
N VAL A 128 1.39 -6.64 12.15
CA VAL A 128 1.67 -6.76 10.72
C VAL A 128 0.70 -5.87 9.94
N ARG A 129 -0.59 -5.90 10.31
CA ARG A 129 -1.61 -5.01 9.73
C ARG A 129 -1.26 -3.53 9.92
N GLY A 130 -0.82 -3.15 11.12
CA GLY A 130 -0.42 -1.77 11.43
C GLY A 130 0.78 -1.29 10.62
N VAL A 131 1.81 -2.13 10.47
CA VAL A 131 2.99 -1.80 9.66
C VAL A 131 2.62 -1.67 8.18
N VAL A 132 1.83 -2.61 7.64
CA VAL A 132 1.37 -2.55 6.25
C VAL A 132 0.54 -1.28 6.01
N ALA A 133 -0.37 -0.94 6.92
CA ALA A 133 -1.17 0.28 6.82
C ALA A 133 -0.33 1.57 6.87
N ASP A 134 0.61 1.68 7.82
CA ASP A 134 1.45 2.87 7.96
C ASP A 134 2.36 3.09 6.73
N VAL A 135 3.04 2.04 6.28
CA VAL A 135 3.93 2.12 5.11
C VAL A 135 3.13 2.43 3.84
N SER A 136 1.95 1.82 3.66
CA SER A 136 1.07 2.11 2.52
C SER A 136 0.59 3.56 2.55
N ALA A 137 0.13 4.05 3.70
CA ALA A 137 -0.33 5.42 3.86
C ALA A 137 0.77 6.44 3.53
N LYS A 138 2.00 6.24 4.03
CA LYS A 138 3.11 7.14 3.73
C LYS A 138 3.48 7.12 2.25
N ARG A 139 3.40 5.97 1.59
CA ARG A 139 3.64 5.85 0.14
C ARG A 139 2.59 6.58 -0.69
N ILE A 140 1.31 6.45 -0.34
CA ILE A 140 0.21 7.21 -0.98
C ILE A 140 0.40 8.71 -0.76
N LEU A 141 0.82 9.12 0.44
CA LEU A 141 1.11 10.50 0.75
C LEU A 141 2.26 11.06 -0.10
N ASN A 142 3.34 10.29 -0.30
CA ASN A 142 4.46 10.70 -1.17
C ASN A 142 4.08 10.85 -2.64
N ALA A 143 3.09 10.09 -3.12
CA ALA A 143 2.55 10.34 -4.44
C ALA A 143 1.97 11.76 -4.56
N ASN A 144 1.41 12.33 -3.49
CA ASN A 144 0.92 13.73 -3.47
C ASN A 144 2.03 14.80 -3.36
N ALA A 145 3.25 14.50 -3.81
CA ALA A 145 4.43 15.37 -3.70
C ALA A 145 4.81 15.73 -2.25
N GLN A 146 4.55 14.83 -1.31
CA GLN A 146 4.88 15.01 0.11
C GLN A 146 6.08 14.13 0.51
N ASP A 147 7.21 14.80 0.78
CA ASP A 147 8.46 14.30 1.37
C ASP A 147 8.73 12.77 1.36
N SER A 148 9.55 12.32 0.40
CA SER A 148 10.03 10.94 0.31
C SER A 148 10.86 10.48 1.52
N ALA A 149 11.42 11.39 2.33
CA ALA A 149 12.12 11.02 3.56
C ALA A 149 11.17 10.38 4.58
N ALA A 150 9.89 10.80 4.61
CA ALA A 150 8.88 10.23 5.48
C ALA A 150 8.57 8.77 5.12
N VAL A 151 8.59 8.42 3.83
CA VAL A 151 8.40 7.03 3.35
C VAL A 151 9.55 6.15 3.76
N ASN A 152 10.78 6.58 3.52
CA ASN A 152 11.97 5.82 3.88
C ASN A 152 12.04 5.58 5.40
N ALA A 153 11.65 6.57 6.21
CA ALA A 153 11.55 6.42 7.65
C ALA A 153 10.47 5.41 8.07
N ALA A 154 9.30 5.42 7.41
CA ALA A 154 8.24 4.42 7.60
C ALA A 154 8.74 3.00 7.29
N GLU A 155 9.38 2.83 6.14
CA GLU A 155 9.87 1.52 5.69
C GLU A 155 10.95 0.99 6.62
N LEU A 156 11.87 1.84 7.07
CA LEU A 156 12.91 1.47 8.02
C LEU A 156 12.31 1.07 9.39
N ALA A 157 11.37 1.85 9.91
CA ALA A 157 10.70 1.56 11.17
C ALA A 157 9.84 0.29 11.07
N GLY A 158 9.08 0.13 9.98
CA GLY A 158 8.29 -1.06 9.69
C GLY A 158 9.14 -2.31 9.58
N LYS A 159 10.26 -2.23 8.86
CA LYS A 159 11.25 -3.31 8.76
C LYS A 159 11.75 -3.74 10.14
N ALA A 160 12.16 -2.78 10.98
CA ALA A 160 12.64 -3.08 12.32
C ALA A 160 11.56 -3.77 13.18
N ILE A 161 10.30 -3.40 13.04
CA ILE A 161 9.19 -4.05 13.74
C ILE A 161 8.98 -5.48 13.23
N LEU A 162 8.96 -5.68 11.90
CA LEU A 162 8.73 -6.97 11.27
C LEU A 162 9.86 -7.96 11.56
N GLU A 163 11.13 -7.55 11.46
CA GLU A 163 12.29 -8.40 11.77
C GLU A 163 12.30 -8.82 13.24
N ARG A 164 11.98 -7.90 14.16
CA ARG A 164 11.88 -8.25 15.57
C ARG A 164 10.71 -9.20 15.85
N PHE A 165 9.58 -9.03 15.18
CA PHE A 165 8.43 -9.91 15.33
C PHE A 165 8.72 -11.31 14.74
N ALA A 166 9.37 -11.39 13.57
CA ALA A 166 9.83 -12.63 12.97
C ALA A 166 10.85 -13.38 13.85
N ALA A 167 11.68 -12.66 14.61
CA ALA A 167 12.62 -13.22 15.58
C ALA A 167 11.96 -13.75 16.88
N GLY A 168 10.63 -13.69 17.02
CA GLY A 168 9.90 -14.32 18.13
C GLY A 168 9.86 -13.50 19.42
N MET A 169 9.77 -12.17 19.34
CA MET A 169 9.69 -11.32 20.54
C MET A 169 8.51 -11.67 21.47
N PRO A 170 8.69 -11.55 22.80
CA PRO A 170 7.59 -11.67 23.75
C PRO A 170 6.56 -10.55 23.53
N LEU A 171 5.30 -10.94 23.32
CA LEU A 171 4.18 -10.02 23.18
C LEU A 171 3.93 -9.31 24.51
N ARG A 172 4.02 -7.97 24.53
CA ARG A 172 3.67 -7.19 25.72
C ARG A 172 2.14 -7.25 25.90
N GLY A 173 1.68 -7.92 26.96
CA GLY A 173 0.25 -8.01 27.32
C GLY A 173 -0.50 -9.26 26.84
N GLY A 174 0.18 -10.24 26.23
CA GLY A 174 -0.41 -11.57 26.00
C GLY A 174 -0.20 -12.45 27.23
N THR A 175 -1.22 -13.16 27.69
CA THR A 175 -1.01 -14.31 28.59
C THR A 175 -0.06 -15.25 27.86
N THR A 176 1.13 -15.44 28.43
CA THR A 176 2.11 -16.38 27.90
C THR A 176 1.50 -17.79 27.99
N GLN A 177 0.93 -18.30 26.90
CA GLN A 177 0.79 -19.74 26.77
C GLN A 177 2.19 -20.29 26.52
N THR A 178 2.80 -20.81 27.58
CA THR A 178 4.02 -21.60 27.52
C THR A 178 3.85 -22.66 26.42
N PRO A 179 4.80 -22.83 25.49
CA PRO A 179 4.70 -23.89 24.48
C PRO A 179 4.56 -25.25 25.19
N ALA A 180 3.57 -26.04 24.77
CA ALA A 180 3.23 -27.32 25.38
C ALA A 180 4.39 -28.34 25.41
N ASN A 181 5.46 -28.10 24.65
CA ASN A 181 6.64 -28.95 24.58
C ASN A 181 7.59 -28.88 25.79
N LEU A 182 7.27 -28.08 26.82
CA LEU A 182 7.94 -28.16 28.14
C LEU A 182 7.05 -28.82 29.22
N ALA A 183 5.86 -29.32 28.87
CA ALA A 183 4.94 -29.97 29.81
C ALA A 183 5.07 -31.51 29.85
N ILE A 184 6.15 -32.08 29.29
CA ILE A 184 6.50 -33.49 29.49
C ILE A 184 7.90 -33.55 30.11
N THR A 185 7.88 -33.73 31.43
CA THR A 185 8.87 -34.35 32.33
C THR A 185 9.10 -33.50 33.59
N ALA A 186 8.04 -33.27 34.35
CA ALA A 186 8.12 -33.02 35.78
C ALA A 186 6.94 -33.70 36.49
N THR A 187 6.72 -34.97 36.16
CA THR A 187 6.07 -35.88 37.10
C THR A 187 7.17 -36.80 37.58
N SER A 188 7.96 -36.36 38.56
CA SER A 188 8.63 -37.31 39.44
C SER A 188 7.52 -38.02 40.22
N VAL A 189 6.97 -39.07 39.62
CA VAL A 189 6.27 -40.09 40.39
C VAL A 189 7.36 -40.78 41.20
N SER A 190 7.59 -40.28 42.42
CA SER A 190 8.35 -40.96 43.44
C SER A 190 7.53 -42.17 43.91
N SER A 191 7.65 -43.27 43.20
CA SER A 191 7.31 -44.61 43.71
C SER A 191 8.25 -45.69 43.17
N GLY A 192 9.50 -45.32 42.90
CA GLY A 192 10.60 -46.28 42.86
C GLY A 192 11.02 -46.58 44.29
N ALA A 193 10.58 -47.70 44.84
CA ALA A 193 11.22 -48.29 46.02
C ALA A 193 12.73 -48.39 45.73
N ASP A 194 13.56 -47.71 46.51
CA ASP A 194 15.00 -47.93 46.51
C ASP A 194 15.24 -49.39 46.94
N PRO A 195 15.85 -50.25 46.10
CA PRO A 195 16.12 -51.65 46.46
C PRO A 195 17.01 -51.81 47.70
N ARG A 196 17.62 -50.73 48.19
CA ARG A 196 18.50 -50.72 49.35
C ARG A 196 17.80 -50.40 50.67
N GLY A 197 16.51 -50.03 50.66
CA GLY A 197 15.65 -50.09 51.86
C GLY A 197 15.81 -48.97 52.90
N TRP A 198 16.18 -47.75 52.51
CA TRP A 198 16.31 -46.62 53.46
C TRP A 198 15.23 -45.55 53.24
N GLY A 199 13.97 -45.97 53.23
CA GLY A 199 12.82 -45.07 53.34
C GLY A 199 12.64 -44.65 54.80
N SER A 200 13.04 -43.42 55.12
CA SER A 200 12.94 -42.80 56.43
C SER A 200 11.50 -42.76 56.93
N GLY A 201 11.20 -43.57 57.93
CA GLY A 201 10.03 -43.38 58.77
C GLY A 201 10.15 -42.07 59.55
N LEU A 202 9.12 -41.24 59.46
CA LEU A 202 8.76 -40.28 60.49
C LEU A 202 7.24 -40.38 60.69
N PRO A 203 6.76 -40.45 61.94
CA PRO A 203 5.33 -40.41 62.25
C PRO A 203 4.69 -39.05 61.96
#